data_AF-A0A1E1L9I4-F1
#
_entry.id   AF-A0A1E1L9I4-F1
#
_cell.length_a   1.000
_cell.length_b   1.000
_cell.length_c   1.000
_cell.angle_alpha   90.00
_cell.angle_beta   90.00
_cell.angle_gamma   90.00
#
_symmetry.space_group_name_H-M   'P 1'
#
loop_
_entity.id
_entity.type
_entity.pdbx_description
1 polymer ?
#
loop_
_entity_poly.entity_id
_entity_poly.type
_entity_poly.pdbx_seq_one_letter_code
_entity_poly.pdbx_strand_id
1 'polypeptide(L)'
;MSPSPPPPPTDSPSTSTSALKASYSSPTNKEFAYSTPLPPLSTSSSNPLSASLFTVDKTAYLSALMQATSKMQEDINRELTKRMEEDNLKAAAVSGEVKGGMKVDEKKEEENYGEEVVEED
;
A
#
# COMPACT_ATOMS: atom_id res chain seq x y z
N MET A 1 15.11 65.76 -5.74
CA MET A 1 14.49 64.47 -6.10
C MET A 1 15.45 63.38 -5.64
N SER A 2 15.18 62.81 -4.46
CA SER A 2 16.01 61.72 -3.91
C SER A 2 15.48 60.38 -4.43
N PRO A 3 16.35 59.45 -4.88
CA PRO A 3 15.90 58.14 -5.35
C PRO A 3 15.33 57.30 -4.20
N SER A 4 14.24 56.60 -4.47
CA SER A 4 13.60 55.67 -3.54
C SER A 4 14.53 54.47 -3.26
N PRO A 5 14.62 53.98 -2.01
CA PRO A 5 15.41 52.79 -1.71
C PRO A 5 14.81 51.53 -2.37
N PRO A 6 15.65 50.56 -2.78
CA PRO A 6 15.17 49.28 -3.32
C PRO A 6 14.38 48.50 -2.24
N PRO A 7 13.36 47.72 -2.64
CA PRO A 7 12.61 46.90 -1.69
C PRO A 7 13.52 45.82 -1.08
N PRO A 8 13.30 45.43 0.20
CA PRO A 8 14.02 44.33 0.81
C PRO A 8 13.74 43.01 0.06
N PRO A 9 14.70 42.06 0.02
CA PRO A 9 14.43 40.74 -0.53
C PRO A 9 13.37 40.03 0.33
N THR A 10 12.16 39.88 -0.21
CA THR A 10 11.14 38.98 0.32
C THR A 10 11.56 37.54 0.05
N ASP A 11 12.31 36.95 0.98
CA ASP A 11 12.55 35.50 1.02
C ASP A 11 11.26 34.83 1.52
N SER A 12 10.28 34.68 0.62
CA SER A 12 9.02 33.99 0.93
C SER A 12 9.31 32.48 1.04
N PRO A 13 8.99 31.81 2.17
CA PRO A 13 9.20 30.37 2.28
C PRO A 13 8.27 29.66 1.29
N SER A 14 8.87 28.98 0.32
CA SER A 14 8.16 28.08 -0.59
C SER A 14 7.92 26.75 0.12
N THR A 15 6.64 26.37 0.25
CA THR A 15 6.21 25.07 0.78
C THR A 15 5.71 24.19 -0.36
N SER A 16 6.20 22.96 -0.45
CA SER A 16 5.73 21.98 -1.43
C SER A 16 4.81 20.95 -0.78
N THR A 17 3.67 20.67 -1.39
CA THR A 17 2.73 19.61 -0.95
C THR A 17 2.84 18.42 -1.89
N SER A 18 2.97 17.21 -1.35
CA SER A 18 3.07 15.97 -2.13
C SER A 18 2.09 14.91 -1.59
N ALA A 19 1.90 13.83 -2.35
CA ALA A 19 1.08 12.70 -1.95
C ALA A 19 1.70 11.39 -2.45
N LEU A 20 1.60 10.34 -1.64
CA LEU A 20 1.93 8.97 -2.03
C LEU A 20 0.75 8.37 -2.79
N LYS A 21 0.99 7.85 -3.99
CA LYS A 21 -0.06 7.32 -4.86
C LYS A 21 0.28 5.93 -5.38
N ALA A 22 -0.74 5.11 -5.54
CA ALA A 22 -0.65 3.82 -6.22
C ALA A 22 -1.93 3.58 -7.04
N SER A 23 -1.79 2.94 -8.19
CA SER A 23 -2.91 2.56 -9.05
C SER A 23 -2.74 1.11 -9.50
N TYR A 24 -3.82 0.34 -9.42
CA TYR A 24 -3.89 -1.04 -9.86
C TYR A 24 -4.89 -1.15 -11.01
N SER A 25 -4.47 -1.88 -12.06
CA SER A 25 -5.30 -2.23 -13.19
C SER A 25 -5.16 -3.71 -13.50
N SER A 26 -6.25 -4.34 -13.95
CA SER A 26 -6.30 -5.75 -14.29
C SER A 26 -7.33 -6.00 -15.40
N PRO A 27 -7.10 -6.96 -16.31
CA PRO A 27 -8.08 -7.32 -17.33
C PRO A 27 -9.38 -7.93 -16.77
N THR A 28 -9.30 -8.58 -15.60
CA THR A 28 -10.40 -9.37 -15.03
C THR A 28 -10.95 -8.78 -13.74
N ASN A 29 -10.17 -7.94 -13.05
CA ASN A 29 -10.52 -7.38 -11.75
C ASN A 29 -10.69 -5.86 -11.83
N LYS A 30 -11.62 -5.31 -11.03
CA LYS A 30 -11.93 -3.88 -11.01
C LYS A 30 -10.72 -3.05 -10.57
N GLU A 31 -10.44 -1.95 -11.27
CA GLU A 31 -9.35 -1.04 -10.90
C GLU A 31 -9.54 -0.43 -9.50
N PHE A 32 -8.42 -0.11 -8.85
CA PHE A 32 -8.42 0.68 -7.62
C PHE A 32 -7.19 1.59 -7.56
N ALA A 33 -7.30 2.67 -6.78
CA ALA A 33 -6.22 3.60 -6.56
C ALA A 33 -6.19 4.07 -5.11
N TYR A 34 -4.97 4.35 -4.63
CA TYR A 34 -4.71 4.93 -3.32
C TYR A 34 -4.03 6.29 -3.51
N SER A 35 -4.38 7.24 -2.65
CA SER A 35 -3.75 8.55 -2.59
C SER A 35 -3.70 9.02 -1.15
N THR A 36 -2.51 9.03 -0.57
CA THR A 36 -2.27 9.48 0.81
C THR A 36 -1.54 10.82 0.77
N PRO A 37 -2.16 11.92 1.22
CA PRO A 37 -1.49 13.22 1.28
C PRO A 37 -0.34 13.17 2.29
N LEU A 38 0.76 13.85 1.97
CA LEU A 38 1.92 13.97 2.84
C LEU A 38 2.00 15.39 3.43
N PRO A 39 2.64 15.56 4.59
CA PRO A 39 2.89 16.88 5.16
C PRO A 39 3.64 17.78 4.17
N PRO A 40 3.42 19.11 4.22
CA PRO A 40 4.19 20.04 3.42
C PRO A 40 5.67 20.02 3.82
N LEU A 41 6.56 20.18 2.85
CA LEU A 41 8.00 20.30 3.07
C LEU A 41 8.47 21.70 2.67
N SER A 42 9.08 22.41 3.60
CA SER A 42 9.74 23.70 3.38
C SER A 42 10.98 23.51 2.51
N THR A 43 11.14 24.29 1.42
CA THR A 43 12.22 24.07 0.42
C THR A 43 13.38 25.08 0.44
N SER A 44 13.36 26.08 1.33
CA SER A 44 14.47 27.05 1.44
C SER A 44 14.80 27.35 2.91
N SER A 45 16.10 27.45 3.20
CA SER A 45 16.62 27.84 4.50
C SER A 45 17.88 28.69 4.29
N SER A 46 17.71 30.00 4.24
CA SER A 46 18.83 30.96 4.20
C SER A 46 19.32 31.39 5.60
N ASN A 47 18.59 31.05 6.67
CA ASN A 47 18.83 31.54 8.04
C ASN A 47 18.89 30.38 9.08
N PRO A 48 19.70 30.41 10.15
CA PRO A 48 19.89 29.28 11.08
C PRO A 48 18.62 28.82 11.81
N LEU A 49 17.71 29.74 12.15
CA LEU A 49 16.39 29.42 12.69
C LEU A 49 15.53 28.64 11.67
N SER A 50 15.64 28.99 10.39
CA SER A 50 14.99 28.28 9.29
C SER A 50 15.60 26.90 9.04
N ALA A 51 16.89 26.72 9.33
CA ALA A 51 17.57 25.44 9.18
C ALA A 51 17.08 24.42 10.22
N SER A 52 16.85 24.86 11.46
CA SER A 52 16.25 24.01 12.50
C SER A 52 14.79 23.68 12.21
N LEU A 53 14.03 24.60 11.63
CA LEU A 53 12.64 24.31 11.22
C LEU A 53 12.61 23.34 10.04
N PHE A 54 13.55 23.48 9.10
CA PHE A 54 13.71 22.58 7.96
C PHE A 54 14.02 21.13 8.37
N THR A 55 14.86 20.91 9.39
CA THR A 55 15.13 19.54 9.88
C THR A 55 13.92 18.91 10.55
N VAL A 56 13.12 19.70 11.29
CA VAL A 56 11.85 19.26 11.89
C VAL A 56 10.84 18.88 10.80
N ASP A 57 10.62 19.76 9.81
CA ASP A 57 9.72 19.52 8.68
C ASP A 57 10.13 18.27 7.89
N LYS A 58 11.44 18.10 7.64
CA LYS A 58 11.96 16.92 6.95
C LYS A 58 11.74 15.64 7.74
N THR A 59 11.94 15.68 9.06
CA THR A 59 11.73 14.51 9.92
C THR A 59 10.26 14.13 9.97
N ALA A 60 9.36 15.12 10.11
CA ALA A 60 7.92 14.92 10.07
C ALA A 60 7.49 14.32 8.72
N TYR A 61 7.98 14.89 7.61
CA TYR A 61 7.70 14.41 6.25
C TYR A 61 8.13 12.94 6.06
N LEU A 62 9.36 12.59 6.44
CA LEU A 62 9.87 11.22 6.31
C LEU A 62 9.08 10.25 7.19
N SER A 63 8.76 10.63 8.43
CA SER A 63 7.95 9.79 9.32
C SER A 63 6.56 9.51 8.73
N ALA A 64 5.91 10.54 8.18
CA ALA A 64 4.60 10.41 7.56
C ALA A 64 4.67 9.57 6.27
N LEU A 65 5.72 9.73 5.47
CA LEU A 65 5.96 8.93 4.27
C LEU A 65 6.14 7.44 4.63
N MET A 66 6.91 7.13 5.67
CA MET A 66 7.10 5.75 6.13
C MET A 66 5.76 5.13 6.58
N GLN A 67 5.00 5.83 7.43
CA GLN A 67 3.69 5.37 7.89
C GLN A 67 2.70 5.19 6.73
N ALA A 68 2.65 6.16 5.81
CA ALA A 68 1.80 6.10 4.62
C ALA A 68 2.16 4.91 3.74
N THR A 69 3.45 4.60 3.61
CA THR A 69 3.94 3.47 2.81
C THR A 69 3.55 2.14 3.44
N SER A 70 3.79 1.95 4.75
CA SER A 70 3.41 0.71 5.46
C SER A 70 1.90 0.48 5.39
N LYS A 71 1.09 1.52 5.66
CA LYS A 71 -0.37 1.44 5.55
C LYS A 71 -0.81 1.07 4.13
N MET A 72 -0.26 1.75 3.12
CA MET A 72 -0.62 1.47 1.72
C MET A 72 -0.25 0.05 1.30
N GLN A 73 0.89 -0.47 1.78
CA GLN A 73 1.29 -1.86 1.56
C GLN A 73 0.30 -2.85 2.18
N GLU A 74 -0.10 -2.63 3.44
CA GLU A 74 -1.11 -3.46 4.11
C GLU A 74 -2.46 -3.41 3.37
N ASP A 75 -2.88 -2.23 2.93
CA ASP A 75 -4.13 -2.02 2.20
C ASP A 75 -4.13 -2.71 0.83
N ILE A 76 -3.03 -2.62 0.09
CA ILE A 76 -2.85 -3.31 -1.19
C ILE A 76 -2.83 -4.83 -0.99
N ASN A 77 -2.04 -5.34 -0.04
CA ASN A 77 -1.93 -6.77 0.19
C ASN A 77 -3.28 -7.38 0.56
N ARG A 78 -4.01 -6.73 1.47
CA ARG A 78 -5.34 -7.18 1.88
C ARG A 78 -6.32 -7.22 0.70
N GLU A 79 -6.34 -6.17 -0.12
CA GLU A 79 -7.24 -6.10 -1.28
C GLU A 79 -6.89 -7.18 -2.33
N LEU A 80 -5.60 -7.40 -2.61
CA LEU A 80 -5.17 -8.41 -3.56
C LEU A 80 -5.41 -9.83 -3.06
N THR A 81 -5.18 -10.10 -1.76
CA THR A 81 -5.49 -11.40 -1.16
C THR A 81 -6.98 -11.70 -1.23
N LYS A 82 -7.83 -10.74 -0.87
CA LYS A 82 -9.29 -10.88 -1.00
C LYS A 82 -9.70 -11.22 -2.44
N ARG A 83 -9.10 -10.57 -3.44
CA ARG A 83 -9.41 -10.85 -4.85
C ARG A 83 -8.92 -12.22 -5.31
N MET A 84 -7.77 -12.69 -4.82
CA MET A 84 -7.33 -14.06 -5.09
C MET A 84 -8.31 -15.09 -4.53
N GLU A 85 -8.85 -14.87 -3.32
CA GLU A 85 -9.86 -15.75 -2.74
C GLU A 85 -11.15 -15.73 -3.58
N GLU A 86 -11.63 -14.54 -3.97
CA GLU A 86 -12.80 -14.41 -4.84
C GLU A 86 -12.59 -15.09 -6.19
N ASP A 87 -11.42 -14.96 -6.80
CA ASP A 87 -11.10 -15.58 -8.08
C ASP A 87 -10.94 -17.10 -7.97
N ASN A 88 -10.38 -17.60 -6.87
CA ASN A 88 -10.34 -19.04 -6.59
C ASN A 88 -11.75 -19.64 -6.45
N LEU A 89 -12.66 -18.95 -5.76
CA LEU A 89 -14.05 -19.39 -5.63
C LEU A 89 -14.78 -19.40 -6.98
N LYS A 90 -14.57 -18.37 -7.81
CA LYS A 90 -15.12 -18.32 -9.18
C LYS A 90 -14.56 -19.46 -10.04
N ALA A 91 -13.26 -19.71 -9.97
CA ALA A 91 -12.62 -20.78 -10.73
C ALA A 91 -13.17 -22.15 -10.32
N ALA A 92 -13.29 -22.43 -9.01
CA ALA A 92 -13.84 -23.69 -8.49
C ALA A 92 -15.31 -23.90 -8.88
N ALA A 93 -16.11 -22.82 -8.95
CA ALA A 93 -17.50 -22.90 -9.41
C ALA A 93 -17.63 -23.25 -10.90
N VAL A 94 -16.64 -22.89 -11.72
CA VAL A 94 -16.62 -23.17 -13.16
C VAL A 94 -16.03 -24.55 -13.47
N SER A 95 -15.03 -25.01 -12.70
CA SER A 95 -14.37 -26.30 -12.93
C SER A 95 -15.01 -27.49 -12.22
N GLY A 96 -15.87 -27.28 -11.22
CA GLY A 96 -16.44 -28.36 -10.40
C GLY A 96 -15.40 -29.08 -9.51
N GLU A 97 -14.13 -28.67 -9.58
CA GLU A 97 -13.00 -29.28 -8.88
C GLU A 97 -12.29 -28.17 -8.10
N VAL A 98 -12.40 -28.23 -6.77
CA VAL A 98 -11.79 -27.28 -5.83
C VAL A 98 -10.27 -27.45 -5.84
N LYS A 99 -9.58 -26.78 -6.77
CA LYS A 99 -8.11 -26.68 -6.73
C LYS A 99 -7.68 -25.40 -6.04
N GLY A 100 -7.59 -25.47 -4.72
CA GLY A 100 -6.99 -24.41 -3.91
C GLY A 100 -7.36 -24.48 -2.43
N GLY A 101 -6.82 -25.46 -1.71
CA GLY A 101 -6.83 -25.51 -0.24
C GLY A 101 -8.03 -26.25 0.37
N MET A 102 -7.86 -27.58 0.52
CA MET A 102 -8.52 -28.47 1.47
C MET A 102 -10.01 -28.19 1.77
N LYS A 103 -10.88 -28.70 0.90
CA LYS A 103 -12.12 -29.35 1.35
C LYS A 103 -12.17 -30.74 0.75
N VAL A 104 -11.16 -31.55 1.08
CA VAL A 104 -11.42 -32.98 1.18
C VAL A 104 -12.47 -33.09 2.28
N ASP A 105 -13.60 -33.71 1.97
CA ASP A 105 -14.65 -34.03 2.93
C ASP A 105 -14.00 -34.87 4.03
N GLU A 106 -13.60 -34.25 5.15
CA GLU A 106 -12.81 -34.84 6.23
C GLU A 106 -13.46 -36.13 6.74
N LYS A 107 -14.79 -36.20 6.66
CA LYS A 107 -15.59 -37.38 6.98
C LYS A 107 -15.35 -38.58 6.05
N LYS A 108 -15.05 -38.34 4.78
CA LYS A 108 -14.82 -39.38 3.77
C LYS A 108 -13.39 -39.94 3.81
N GLU A 109 -12.43 -39.18 4.34
CA GLU A 109 -11.04 -39.62 4.49
C GLU A 109 -10.84 -40.48 5.76
N GLU A 110 -11.64 -40.28 6.82
CA GLU A 110 -11.66 -41.15 8.02
C GLU A 110 -12.16 -42.58 7.73
N GLU A 111 -13.12 -42.75 6.83
CA GLU A 111 -13.70 -44.07 6.51
C GLU A 111 -12.73 -44.99 5.74
N ASN A 112 -11.65 -44.44 5.15
CA ASN A 112 -10.67 -45.19 4.38
C ASN A 112 -9.36 -45.49 5.15
N TYR A 113 -9.28 -45.12 6.43
CA TYR A 113 -8.08 -45.26 7.25
C TYR A 113 -8.02 -46.59 8.05
N GLY A 114 -8.88 -47.55 7.72
CA GLY A 114 -9.10 -48.76 8.53
C GLY A 114 -8.95 -50.11 7.81
N GLU A 115 -8.64 -50.15 6.50
CA GLU A 115 -8.51 -51.41 5.78
C GLU A 115 -7.24 -51.39 4.91
N GLU A 116 -6.13 -51.82 5.52
CA GLU A 116 -4.91 -52.12 4.76
C GLU A 116 -5.19 -53.36 3.92
N VAL A 117 -5.49 -53.18 2.63
CA VAL A 117 -5.54 -54.29 1.68
C VAL A 117 -4.10 -54.73 1.41
N VAL A 118 -3.63 -55.64 2.26
CA VAL A 118 -2.47 -56.47 1.95
C VAL A 118 -2.90 -57.38 0.80
N GLU A 119 -2.51 -57.05 -0.44
CA GLU A 119 -2.57 -58.03 -1.52
C GLU A 119 -1.44 -59.06 -1.32
N GLU A 120 -1.79 -60.22 -0.76
CA GLU A 120 -1.03 -61.47 -0.90
C GLU A 120 -1.51 -62.21 -2.16
N ASP A 121 -0.70 -62.21 -3.23
CA ASP A 121 -0.13 -63.39 -3.93
C ASP A 121 0.71 -62.98 -5.16
#